data_AF-A0A0F0GFU8-F1
#
_entry.id   AF-A0A0F0GFU8-F1
#
_cell.length_a   1.000
_cell.length_b   1.000
_cell.length_c   1.000
_cell.angle_alpha   90.00
_cell.angle_beta   90.00
_cell.angle_gamma   90.00
#
_symmetry.space_group_name_H-M   'P 1'
#
loop_
_entity.id
_entity.type
_entity.pdbx_description
1 polymer ?
#
loop_
_entity_poly.entity_id
_entity_poly.type
_entity_poly.pdbx_seq_one_letter_code
_entity_poly.pdbx_strand_id
1 'polypeptide(L)' 'RLFADPNFTTLLTGCTTALGEHDIPLILITAGTEAERRRILPFLSAHHVDGVLLISSHRGNPMIHHLRQADLPFVCCG' A
#
# COMPACT_ATOMS: atom_id res chain seq x y z
N ARG A 1 -5.02 12.83 -3.72
CA ARG A 1 -3.94 13.63 -4.36
C ARG A 1 -2.58 13.06 -3.94
N LEU A 2 -2.30 11.79 -4.25
CA LEU A 2 -1.12 11.07 -3.72
C LEU A 2 0.21 11.66 -4.22
N PHE A 3 0.30 11.97 -5.52
CA PHE A 3 1.51 12.53 -6.13
C PHE A 3 1.68 14.04 -5.95
N ALA A 4 0.73 14.72 -5.31
CA ALA A 4 0.84 16.15 -5.02
C ALA A 4 1.30 16.41 -3.58
N ASP A 5 1.48 15.35 -2.79
CA ASP A 5 2.02 15.44 -1.44
C ASP A 5 3.56 15.47 -1.52
N PRO A 6 4.24 16.55 -1.07
CA PRO A 6 5.69 16.64 -1.10
C PRO A 6 6.37 15.55 -0.27
N ASN A 7 5.70 14.98 0.74
CA ASN A 7 6.23 13.89 1.55
C ASN A 7 6.20 12.54 0.82
N PHE A 8 5.30 12.37 -0.16
CA PHE A 8 5.11 11.09 -0.84
C PHE A 8 6.37 10.66 -1.60
N THR A 9 7.05 11.60 -2.27
CA THR A 9 8.30 11.31 -2.98
C THR A 9 9.39 10.88 -2.01
N THR A 10 9.57 11.59 -0.90
CA THR A 10 10.56 11.22 0.14
C THR A 10 10.29 9.83 0.71
N LEU A 11 9.02 9.53 1.02
CA LEU A 11 8.62 8.22 1.52
C LEU A 11 8.89 7.13 0.48
N LEU A 12 8.46 7.34 -0.78
CA LEU A 12 8.67 6.38 -1.85
C LEU A 12 10.17 6.10 -2.08
N THR A 13 10.99 7.15 -2.12
CA THR A 13 12.45 7.02 -2.23
C THR A 13 13.02 6.20 -1.06
N GLY A 14 12.66 6.54 0.18
CA GLY A 14 13.09 5.80 1.36
C GLY A 14 12.70 4.32 1.31
N CYS A 15 11.46 4.01 0.90
CA CYS A 15 11.01 2.64 0.72
C CYS A 15 11.78 1.91 -0.38
N THR A 16 11.99 2.54 -1.54
CA THR A 16 12.75 1.91 -2.64
C THR A 16 14.20 1.63 -2.25
N THR A 17 14.84 2.54 -1.50
CA THR A 17 16.21 2.33 -1.02
C THR A 17 16.26 1.20 0.00
N ALA A 18 15.43 1.25 1.04
CA ALA A 18 15.45 0.24 2.10
C ALA A 18 15.06 -1.17 1.59
N LEU A 19 14.06 -1.27 0.70
CA LEU A 19 13.69 -2.55 0.11
C LEU A 19 14.75 -3.05 -0.88
N GLY A 20 15.38 -2.14 -1.62
CA GLY A 20 16.47 -2.45 -2.56
C GLY A 20 17.72 -3.01 -1.88
N GLU A 21 18.04 -2.56 -0.67
CA GLU A 21 19.13 -3.13 0.17
C GLU A 21 18.90 -4.60 0.53
N HIS A 22 17.66 -5.08 0.40
CA HIS A 22 17.25 -6.45 0.69
C HIS A 22 16.76 -7.22 -0.55
N ASP A 23 16.99 -6.70 -1.76
CA ASP A 23 16.51 -7.28 -3.03
C ASP A 23 14.99 -7.52 -3.08
N ILE A 24 14.21 -6.70 -2.35
CA ILE A 24 12.74 -6.81 -2.31
C ILE A 24 12.12 -5.85 -3.35
N PRO A 25 11.32 -6.36 -4.31
CA PRO A 25 10.66 -5.49 -5.29
C PRO A 25 9.53 -4.68 -4.65
N LEU A 26 9.44 -3.40 -5.00
CA LEU A 26 8.33 -2.52 -4.61
C LEU A 26 7.34 -2.35 -5.77
N ILE A 27 6.06 -2.59 -5.51
CA ILE A 27 4.97 -2.32 -6.45
C ILE A 27 4.10 -1.21 -5.86
N LEU A 28 3.84 -0.16 -6.65
CA LEU A 28 2.95 0.93 -6.27
C LEU A 28 1.56 0.72 -6.88
N ILE A 29 0.52 0.75 -6.04
CA ILE A 29 -0.87 0.55 -6.46
C ILE A 29 -1.76 1.67 -5.92
N THR A 30 -2.69 2.16 -6.74
CA THR A 30 -3.71 3.13 -6.31
C THR A 30 -5.00 2.44 -5.88
N ALA A 31 -5.56 2.87 -4.75
CA ALA A 31 -6.81 2.35 -4.17
C ALA A 31 -7.65 3.49 -3.55
N GLY A 32 -7.67 4.65 -4.22
CA GLY A 32 -8.31 5.88 -3.73
C GLY A 32 -9.83 5.85 -3.85
N THR A 33 -10.35 5.15 -4.84
CA THR A 33 -11.78 5.01 -5.14
C THR A 33 -12.28 3.61 -4.84
N GLU A 34 -13.59 3.46 -4.66
CA GLU A 34 -14.21 2.14 -4.44
C GLU A 34 -13.98 1.18 -5.61
N ALA A 35 -14.01 1.68 -6.84
CA ALA A 35 -13.74 0.88 -8.03
C ALA A 35 -12.28 0.38 -8.07
N GLU A 36 -11.31 1.20 -7.67
CA GLU A 36 -9.90 0.78 -7.57
C GLU A 36 -9.71 -0.26 -6.46
N ARG A 37 -10.32 -0.06 -5.29
CA ARG A 37 -10.26 -1.04 -4.18
C ARG A 37 -10.80 -2.39 -4.63
N ARG A 38 -12.00 -2.43 -5.22
CA ARG A 38 -12.59 -3.68 -5.73
C ARG A 38 -11.69 -4.40 -6.73
N ARG A 39 -10.95 -3.66 -7.58
CA ARG A 39 -10.03 -4.27 -8.55
C ARG A 39 -8.77 -4.85 -7.90
N ILE A 40 -8.26 -4.24 -6.84
CA ILE A 40 -7.02 -4.69 -6.22
C ILE A 40 -7.23 -5.78 -5.16
N LEU A 41 -8.41 -5.87 -4.55
CA LEU A 41 -8.68 -6.88 -3.53
C LEU A 41 -8.34 -8.32 -3.97
N PRO A 42 -8.75 -8.80 -5.16
CA PRO A 42 -8.38 -10.15 -5.62
C PRO A 42 -6.86 -10.35 -5.75
N PHE A 43 -6.13 -9.32 -6.16
CA PHE A 43 -4.67 -9.38 -6.28
C PHE A 43 -4.00 -9.54 -4.91
N LEU A 44 -4.47 -8.80 -3.90
CA LEU A 44 -3.94 -8.86 -2.53
C LEU A 44 -4.34 -10.16 -1.81
N SER A 45 -5.59 -10.60 -1.95
CA SER A 45 -6.07 -11.85 -1.34
C SER A 45 -5.35 -13.09 -1.87
N ALA A 46 -4.82 -13.02 -3.08
CA ALA A 46 -4.02 -14.09 -3.68
C ALA A 46 -2.56 -14.13 -3.18
N HIS A 47 -2.18 -13.25 -2.23
CA HIS A 47 -0.85 -13.22 -1.62
C HIS A 47 0.30 -13.09 -2.63
N HIS A 48 0.09 -12.32 -3.70
CA HIS A 48 1.15 -11.99 -4.68
C HIS A 48 2.20 -11.02 -4.11
N VAL A 49 1.99 -10.52 -2.89
CA VAL A 49 2.91 -9.66 -2.15
C VAL A 49 3.03 -10.20 -0.73
N ASP A 50 4.19 -10.03 -0.11
CA ASP A 50 4.44 -10.49 1.26
C ASP A 50 3.91 -9.51 2.32
N GLY A 51 3.63 -8.27 1.91
CA GLY A 51 3.07 -7.25 2.80
C GLY A 51 2.70 -5.96 2.09
N VAL A 52 2.05 -5.06 2.83
CA VAL A 52 1.52 -3.79 2.30
C VAL A 52 1.93 -2.61 3.15
N LEU A 53 2.49 -1.58 2.52
CA LEU A 53 2.58 -0.25 3.11
C LEU A 53 1.36 0.58 2.69
N LEU A 54 0.39 0.71 3.59
CA LEU A 54 -0.82 1.48 3.33
C LEU A 54 -0.59 2.96 3.63
N ILE A 55 -0.43 3.76 2.58
CA ILE A 55 -0.30 5.21 2.68
C ILE A 55 -1.69 5.83 2.55
N SER A 56 -2.22 6.41 3.62
CA SER A 56 -3.57 7.02 3.60
C SER A 56 -3.71 8.16 4.59
N SER A 57 -4.26 9.28 4.12
CA SER A 57 -4.55 10.47 4.95
C SER A 57 -5.91 10.41 5.66
N HIS A 58 -6.62 9.28 5.62
CA HIS A 58 -8.03 9.20 6.01
C HIS A 58 -8.26 8.17 7.12
N ARG A 59 -8.77 8.62 8.27
CA ARG A 59 -9.28 7.71 9.30
C ARG A 59 -10.41 6.85 8.75
N GLY A 60 -10.40 5.56 9.09
CA GLY A 60 -11.43 4.62 8.66
C GLY A 60 -11.27 4.12 7.22
N ASN A 61 -10.06 4.17 6.65
CA ASN A 61 -9.82 3.61 5.32
C ASN A 61 -10.24 2.12 5.28
N PRO A 62 -11.19 1.73 4.40
CA PRO A 62 -11.73 0.37 4.36
C PRO A 62 -10.68 -0.69 3.99
N MET A 63 -9.56 -0.30 3.37
CA MET A 63 -8.46 -1.22 3.06
C MET A 63 -7.88 -1.89 4.30
N ILE A 64 -7.91 -1.24 5.47
CA ILE A 64 -7.41 -1.84 6.72
C ILE A 64 -8.21 -3.11 7.06
N HIS A 65 -9.54 -3.05 6.90
CA HIS A 65 -10.39 -4.20 7.18
C HIS A 65 -10.12 -5.33 6.18
N HIS A 66 -10.01 -4.99 4.90
CA HIS A 66 -9.75 -5.98 3.86
C HIS A 66 -8.38 -6.66 4.02
N LEU A 67 -7.33 -5.91 4.34
CA LEU A 67 -5.99 -6.45 4.57
C LEU A 67 -5.98 -7.40 5.77
N ARG A 68 -6.69 -7.06 6.86
CA ARG A 68 -6.89 -7.95 8.01
C ARG A 68 -7.62 -9.23 7.64
N GLN A 69 -8.69 -9.14 6.84
CA GLN A 69 -9.44 -10.32 6.40
C GLN A 69 -8.60 -11.22 5.48
N ALA A 70 -7.66 -10.65 4.73
CA ALA A 70 -6.75 -11.37 3.88
C ALA A 70 -5.55 -11.97 4.65
N ASP A 71 -5.42 -11.73 5.96
CA ASP A 71 -4.27 -12.10 6.80
C ASP A 71 -2.91 -11.61 6.25
N LEU A 72 -2.95 -10.48 5.52
CA LEU A 72 -1.78 -9.92 4.87
C LEU A 72 -1.07 -8.94 5.82
N PRO A 73 0.23 -9.09 6.12
CA PRO A 73 0.96 -8.15 6.96
C PRO A 73 0.95 -6.72 6.37
N PHE A 74 0.67 -5.72 7.18
CA PHE A 74 0.68 -4.34 6.71
C PHE A 74 1.11 -3.32 7.77
N VAL A 75 1.67 -2.23 7.29
CA VAL A 75 1.97 -1.02 8.08
C VAL A 75 1.17 0.14 7.52
N CYS A 76 0.58 0.96 8.39
CA CYS A 76 -0.10 2.19 7.99
C CYS A 76 0.81 3.40 8.19
N CYS A 77 0.86 4.29 7.20
CA CYS A 77 1.58 5.55 7.27
C CYS A 77 0.66 6.70 6.81
N GLY A 78 0.43 7.69 7.68
CA GLY A 78 -0.44 8.84 7.42
C GLY A 78 -1.13 9.39 8.65
#